data_AF-A0A7Y5ACE0-F1
#
_entry.id   AF-A0A7Y5ACE0-F1
#
_cell.length_a   1.000
_cell.length_b   1.000
_cell.length_c   1.000
_cell.angle_alpha   90.00
_cell.angle_beta   90.00
_cell.angle_gamma   90.00
#
_symmetry.space_group_name_H-M   'P 1'
#
loop_
_entity.id
_entity.type
_entity.pdbx_description
1 polymer ?
#
loop_
_entity_poly.entity_id
_entity_poly.type
_entity_poly.pdbx_seq_one_letter_code
_entity_poly.pdbx_strand_id
1 'polypeptide(L)' 'MTRSLPRALAHGFLGQSPLWYKAVICLFLLLNPLLLVSVGPVAAGWALVLEFIFTLGMALKCYPLMPG' A
#
# COMPACT_ATOMS: atom_id res chain seq x y z
N MET A 1 23.48 -10.66 -16.35
CA MET A 1 22.39 -9.66 -16.38
C MET A 1 21.88 -9.46 -14.96
N THR A 2 22.44 -8.46 -14.27
CA THR A 2 22.17 -8.15 -12.87
C THR A 2 20.72 -7.71 -12.73
N ARG A 3 19.81 -8.64 -12.38
CA ARG A 3 18.42 -8.32 -12.08
C ARG A 3 18.43 -7.48 -10.81
N SER A 4 18.32 -6.17 -10.97
CA SER A 4 18.15 -5.23 -9.89
C SER A 4 16.98 -5.69 -9.03
N LEU A 5 17.26 -6.05 -7.76
CA LEU A 5 16.28 -6.48 -6.76
C LEU A 5 14.94 -5.72 -6.80
N PRO A 6 14.89 -4.37 -6.96
CA PRO A 6 13.62 -3.66 -7.03
C PRO A 6 12.71 -4.12 -8.18
N ARG A 7 13.29 -4.55 -9.32
CA ARG A 7 12.51 -5.01 -10.48
C ARG A 7 11.95 -6.41 -10.30
N ALA A 8 12.63 -7.28 -9.54
CA ALA A 8 12.14 -8.61 -9.19
C ALA A 8 11.03 -8.54 -8.12
N LEU A 9 11.18 -7.65 -7.13
CA LEU A 9 10.13 -7.39 -6.12
C LEU A 9 8.89 -6.75 -6.76
N ALA A 10 9.05 -5.78 -7.67
CA ALA A 10 7.93 -5.15 -8.38
C ALA A 10 7.15 -6.13 -9.28
N HIS A 11 7.78 -7.21 -9.75
CA HIS A 11 7.16 -8.26 -10.56
C HIS A 11 6.57 -9.39 -9.72
N GLY A 12 7.22 -9.77 -8.60
CA GLY A 12 6.80 -10.87 -7.73
C GLY A 12 5.78 -10.47 -6.65
N PHE A 13 5.82 -9.24 -6.13
CA PHE A 13 4.92 -8.76 -5.08
C PHE A 13 3.72 -7.96 -5.62
N LEU A 14 3.87 -7.31 -6.78
CA LEU A 14 2.86 -6.39 -7.32
C LEU A 14 2.40 -6.73 -8.74
N GLY A 15 2.90 -7.77 -9.41
CA GLY A 15 2.41 -8.23 -10.73
C GLY A 15 2.18 -7.11 -11.77
N GLN A 16 1.26 -7.32 -12.74
CA GLN A 16 0.74 -6.26 -13.62
C GLN A 16 -0.32 -5.39 -12.93
N SER A 17 -0.15 -5.02 -11.66
CA SER A 17 -1.06 -4.05 -11.04
C SER A 17 -0.81 -2.64 -11.58
N PRO A 18 -1.88 -1.82 -11.73
CA PRO A 18 -1.77 -0.45 -12.24
C PRO A 18 -0.77 0.38 -11.43
N LEU A 19 -0.02 1.24 -12.12
CA LEU A 19 1.05 2.08 -11.55
C LEU A 19 0.59 2.91 -10.34
N TRP A 20 -0.65 3.40 -10.34
CA TRP A 20 -1.20 4.15 -9.21
C TRP A 20 -1.24 3.30 -7.93
N TYR A 21 -1.63 2.04 -8.04
CA TYR A 21 -1.80 1.15 -6.89
C TYR A 21 -0.46 0.85 -6.22
N LYS A 22 0.57 0.61 -7.05
CA LYS A 22 1.95 0.44 -6.56
C LYS A 22 2.46 1.68 -5.84
N ALA A 23 2.20 2.87 -6.39
CA ALA A 23 2.62 4.14 -5.78
C ALA A 23 1.96 4.37 -4.41
N VAL A 24 0.66 4.06 -4.29
CA VAL A 24 -0.06 4.20 -3.02
C VAL A 24 0.45 3.21 -1.96
N ILE A 25 0.66 1.94 -2.32
CA ILE A 25 1.24 0.96 -1.37
C ILE A 25 2.63 1.40 -0.94
N CYS A 26 3.49 1.87 -1.86
CA CYS A 26 4.81 2.39 -1.51
C CYS A 26 4.73 3.58 -0.55
N LEU A 27 3.80 4.51 -0.78
CA LEU A 27 3.59 5.67 0.10
C LEU A 27 3.23 5.21 1.51
N PHE A 28 2.25 4.31 1.62
CA PHE A 28 1.78 3.73 2.88
C PHE A 28 2.84 2.95 3.65
N LEU A 29 3.66 2.18 2.94
CA LEU A 29 4.79 1.46 3.52
C LEU A 29 5.84 2.43 4.12
N LEU A 30 6.03 3.61 3.52
CA LEU A 30 6.90 4.66 4.02
C LEU A 30 6.27 5.45 5.18
N LEU A 31 4.96 5.68 5.13
CA LEU A 31 4.21 6.46 6.11
C LEU A 31 4.17 5.77 7.47
N ASN A 32 4.01 4.45 7.52
CA ASN A 32 3.99 3.66 8.76
C ASN A 32 5.21 3.85 9.68
N PRO A 33 6.46 3.65 9.23
CA PRO A 33 7.63 3.87 10.07
C PRO A 33 7.82 5.35 10.43
N LEU A 34 7.47 6.28 9.52
CA LEU A 34 7.47 7.71 9.81
C LEU A 34 6.52 8.06 10.97
N LEU A 35 5.31 7.52 10.96
CA LEU A 35 4.31 7.72 12.02
C LEU A 35 4.73 7.10 13.34
N LEU A 36 5.31 5.90 13.29
CA LEU A 36 5.80 5.20 14.48
C LEU A 36 6.88 6.00 15.21
N VAL A 37 7.79 6.63 14.45
CA VAL A 37 8.89 7.44 15.02
C VAL A 37 8.45 8.85 15.41
N SER A 38 7.50 9.47 14.69
CA SER A 38 7.14 10.88 14.90
C SER A 38 6.02 11.11 15.92
N VAL A 39 4.98 10.26 15.95
CA VAL A 39 3.75 10.53 16.70
C VAL A 39 3.46 9.49 17.79
N GLY A 40 4.29 8.45 17.87
CA GLY A 40 4.18 7.39 18.87
C GLY A 40 3.14 6.30 18.53
N PRO A 41 3.06 5.24 19.34
CA PRO A 41 2.36 4.00 18.99
C PRO A 41 0.85 4.15 18.87
N VAL A 42 0.24 5.06 19.63
CA VAL A 42 -1.22 5.28 19.62
C VAL A 42 -1.67 5.94 18.31
N ALA A 43 -0.99 7.02 17.89
CA ALA A 43 -1.31 7.71 16.65
C ALA A 43 -0.94 6.88 15.41
N ALA A 44 0.18 6.13 15.46
CA ALA A 44 0.53 5.16 14.42
C ALA A 44 -0.55 4.08 14.24
N GLY A 45 -1.14 3.58 15.33
CA GLY A 45 -2.25 2.63 15.28
C GLY A 45 -3.49 3.20 14.57
N TRP A 46 -3.87 4.45 14.86
CA TRP A 46 -4.98 5.12 14.18
C TRP A 46 -4.71 5.36 12.69
N ALA A 47 -3.47 5.70 12.35
CA ALA A 47 -3.07 5.87 10.95
C ALA A 47 -3.11 4.54 10.17
N LEU A 48 -2.72 3.42 10.78
CA LEU A 48 -2.88 2.08 10.20
C LEU A 48 -4.35 1.74 9.89
N VAL A 49 -5.27 2.12 10.79
CA VAL A 49 -6.71 1.92 10.57
C VAL A 49 -7.20 2.75 9.37
N LEU A 50 -6.78 4.01 9.27
CA LEU A 50 -7.12 4.87 8.12
C LEU A 50 -6.56 4.32 6.81
N GLU A 51 -5.30 3.88 6.83
CA GLU A 51 -4.62 3.26 5.70
C GLU A 51 -5.31 1.97 5.24
N PHE A 52 -5.79 1.16 6.18
CA PHE A 52 -6.57 -0.05 5.90
C PHE A 52 -7.91 0.28 5.22
N ILE A 53 -8.68 1.23 5.75
CA ILE A 53 -9.96 1.66 5.13
C ILE A 53 -9.72 2.21 3.73
N PHE A 54 -8.66 3.00 3.54
CA PHE A 54 -8.31 3.57 2.24
C PHE A 54 -7.95 2.48 1.22
N THR A 55 -7.11 1.52 1.60
CA THR A 55 -6.73 0.40 0.73
C THR A 55 -7.91 -0.48 0.37
N LEU A 56 -8.86 -0.72 1.30
CA LEU A 56 -10.14 -1.36 1.00
C LEU A 56 -10.97 -0.57 -0.02
N GLY A 57 -11.14 0.74 0.18
CA GLY A 57 -11.88 1.60 -0.74
C GLY A 57 -11.28 1.61 -2.15
N MET A 58 -9.96 1.59 -2.28
CA MET A 58 -9.30 1.47 -3.57
C MET A 58 -9.43 0.08 -4.19
N ALA A 59 -9.37 -0.99 -3.38
CA ALA A 59 -9.61 -2.34 -3.85
C ALA A 59 -11.03 -2.47 -4.43
N LEU A 60 -12.03 -1.87 -3.78
CA LEU A 60 -13.41 -1.80 -4.29
C LEU A 60 -13.54 -1.01 -5.59
N LYS A 61 -12.70 0.01 -5.82
CA LYS A 61 -12.65 0.68 -7.12
C LYS A 61 -11.99 -0.15 -8.23
N CYS A 62 -11.00 -0.97 -7.89
CA CYS A 62 -10.31 -1.84 -8.86
C CYS A 62 -11.09 -3.13 -9.16
N TYR A 63 -11.87 -3.60 -8.19
CA TYR A 63 -12.79 -4.72 -8.29
C TYR A 63 -14.16 -4.26 -7.77
N PRO A 64 -14.96 -3.58 -8.62
CA PRO A 64 -16.30 -3.20 -8.24
C PRO A 64 -17.03 -4.49 -7.86
N LEU A 65 -17.46 -4.57 -6.59
CA LEU A 65 -18.32 -5.65 -6.14
C LEU A 65 -19.49 -5.70 -7.12
N MET A 66 -19.65 -6.84 -7.80
CA MET A 66 -20.81 -7.05 -8.65
C MET A 66 -22.05 -6.82 -7.78
N PRO A 67 -22.90 -5.82 -8.09
CA PRO A 67 -24.14 -5.63 -7.37
C PRO A 67 -25.00 -6.88 -7.60
N GLY A 68 -25.25 -7.61 -6.51
CA GLY A 68 -26.31 -8.60 -6.41
C GLY A 68 -27.57 -7.94 -5.87
#